data_AF-A0A2N8TWN7-F1
#
_entry.id   AF-A0A2N8TWN7-F1
#
_cell.length_a   1.000
_cell.length_b   1.000
_cell.length_c   1.000
_cell.angle_alpha   90.00
_cell.angle_beta   90.00
_cell.angle_gamma   90.00
#
_symmetry.space_group_name_H-M   'P 1'
#
loop_
_entity.id
_entity.type
_entity.pdbx_description
1 polymer ?
#
loop_
_entity_poly.entity_id
_entity_poly.type
_entity_poly.pdbx_seq_one_letter_code
_entity_poly.pdbx_strand_id
1 'polypeptide(L)' 'MIIHTSGKAHLPGCTHIDPADIQPPRYGWVLAPSPGAWRRLTPSSPLRATQGNTERAAVSRCESCDATQ' A
#
# COMPACT_ATOMS: atom_id res chain seq x y z
N MET A 1 -4.19 1.62 4.09
CA MET A 1 -3.13 0.88 3.37
C MET A 1 -2.22 1.87 2.67
N ILE A 2 -0.91 1.68 2.78
CA ILE A 2 0.13 2.55 2.23
C ILE A 2 0.66 1.92 0.94
N ILE A 3 0.88 2.73 -0.10
CA ILE A 3 1.30 2.30 -1.43
C ILE A 3 2.73 2.82 -1.67
N HIS A 4 3.69 1.90 -1.66
CA HIS A 4 5.11 2.21 -1.87
C HIS A 4 5.43 2.38 -3.36
N THR A 5 6.54 3.08 -3.66
CA THR A 5 7.01 3.33 -5.04
C THR A 5 7.30 2.04 -5.82
N SER A 6 7.66 0.96 -5.14
CA SER A 6 7.91 -0.36 -5.74
C SER A 6 6.64 -1.11 -6.18
N GLY A 7 5.45 -0.54 -5.98
CA GLY A 7 4.18 -1.22 -6.27
C GLY A 7 3.78 -2.25 -5.22
N LYS A 8 4.35 -2.18 -4.01
CA LYS A 8 3.93 -2.98 -2.85
C LYS A 8 2.95 -2.20 -1.95
N ALA A 9 1.93 -2.89 -1.47
CA ALA A 9 1.03 -2.40 -0.43
C ALA A 9 1.59 -2.75 0.96
N HIS A 10 1.48 -1.81 1.89
CA HIS A 10 1.89 -1.97 3.29
C HIS A 10 0.70 -1.68 4.22
N LEU A 11 0.67 -2.37 5.36
CA LEU A 11 -0.22 -2.05 6.47
C LEU A 11 0.43 -0.98 7.37
N PRO A 12 -0.36 -0.14 8.07
CA PRO A 12 0.17 0.79 9.06
C PRO A 12 1.03 0.05 10.10
N GLY A 13 2.16 0.63 10.49
CA GLY A 13 3.12 0.01 11.42
C GLY A 13 4.14 -0.93 10.76
N CYS A 14 4.17 -1.03 9.42
CA CYS A 14 5.22 -1.77 8.73
C CYS A 14 6.61 -1.18 9.04
N THR A 15 7.54 -2.01 9.50
CA THR A 15 8.91 -1.61 9.86
C THR A 15 9.81 -1.31 8.66
N HIS A 16 9.37 -1.63 7.45
CA HIS A 16 10.12 -1.34 6.21
C HIS A 16 9.94 0.08 5.68
N ILE A 17 8.96 0.81 6.21
CA ILE A 17 8.70 2.18 5.81
C ILE A 17 8.90 3.08 7.02
N ASP A 18 9.60 4.19 6.82
CA ASP A 18 9.66 5.24 7.81
C ASP A 18 8.33 6.02 7.76
N PRO A 19 7.57 6.13 8.88
CA PRO A 19 6.37 6.95 8.92
C PRO A 19 6.59 8.40 8.47
N ALA A 20 7.76 8.98 8.73
CA ALA A 20 8.11 10.35 8.33
C ALA A 20 8.23 10.49 6.80
N ASP A 21 8.52 9.40 6.10
CA ASP A 21 8.65 9.37 4.64
C ASP A 21 7.30 9.23 3.91
N ILE A 22 6.20 8.92 4.62
CA ILE A 22 4.88 8.71 4.02
C ILE A 22 4.25 10.05 3.60
N GLN A 23 4.74 10.58 2.49
CA GLN A 23 4.28 11.83 1.90
C GLN A 23 4.32 11.78 0.37
N PRO A 24 3.48 12.58 -0.31
CA PRO A 24 3.61 12.78 -1.75
C PRO A 24 4.93 13.48 -2.11
N PRO A 25 5.48 13.26 -3.32
CA PRO A 25 5.00 12.36 -4.38
C PRO A 25 5.49 10.92 -4.20
N ARG A 26 6.20 10.62 -3.10
CA ARG A 26 6.85 9.33 -2.91
C ARG A 26 5.82 8.23 -2.64
N TYR A 27 4.88 8.49 -1.72
CA TYR A 27 3.87 7.52 -1.32
C TYR A 27 2.46 7.95 -1.69
N GLY A 28 1.61 6.95 -1.94
CA GLY A 28 0.16 7.11 -1.93
C GLY A 28 -0.44 6.25 -0.82
N TRP A 29 -1.71 6.45 -0.50
CA TRP A 29 -2.42 5.62 0.46
C TRP A 29 -3.92 5.56 0.19
N VAL A 30 -4.58 4.61 0.84
CA VAL A 30 -6.03 4.42 0.88
C VAL A 30 -6.44 4.34 2.35
N LEU A 31 -7.19 5.33 2.84
CA LEU A 31 -7.63 5.39 4.25
C LEU A 31 -8.65 4.30 4.58
N ALA A 32 -9.65 4.10 3.71
CA ALA A 32 -10.73 3.15 3.89
C ALA A 32 -10.77 2.15 2.72
N PRO A 33 -9.85 1.18 2.67
CA PRO A 33 -9.87 0.19 1.62
C PRO A 33 -11.07 -0.75 1.76
N SER A 34 -11.63 -1.18 0.63
CA SER A 34 -12.75 -2.12 0.61
C SER A 34 -12.43 -3.41 1.40
N PRO A 35 -13.42 -4.04 2.07
CA PRO A 35 -13.20 -5.29 2.78
C PRO A 35 -12.52 -6.33 1.90
N GLY A 36 -11.44 -6.94 2.39
CA GLY A 36 -10.65 -7.93 1.64
C GLY A 36 -9.74 -7.37 0.55
N ALA A 37 -9.61 -6.05 0.39
CA ALA A 37 -8.72 -5.44 -0.60
C ALA A 37 -7.27 -5.92 -0.48
N TRP A 38 -6.78 -6.14 0.75
CA TRP A 38 -5.46 -6.74 0.98
C TRP A 38 -5.31 -8.10 0.31
N ARG A 39 -6.27 -9.02 0.56
CA ARG A 39 -6.26 -10.39 0.02
C ARG A 39 -6.44 -10.46 -1.50
N ARG A 40 -7.17 -9.50 -2.08
CA ARG A 40 -7.40 -9.42 -3.54
C ARG A 40 -6.24 -8.82 -4.33
N LEU A 41 -5.21 -8.32 -3.64
CA LEU A 41 -4.18 -7.54 -4.26
C LEU A 41 -3.27 -8.41 -5.16
N THR A 42 -3.40 -8.21 -6.47
CA THR A 42 -2.66 -8.92 -7.53
C THR A 42 -2.33 -7.96 -8.67
N PRO A 43 -1.45 -8.34 -9.62
CA PRO A 43 -1.24 -7.55 -10.84
C PRO A 43 -2.51 -7.30 -11.67
N SER A 44 -3.46 -8.24 -11.66
CA SER A 44 -4.75 -8.11 -12.36
C SER A 44 -5.81 -7.33 -11.58
N SER A 45 -5.61 -7.13 -10.28
CA SER A 45 -6.51 -6.37 -9.40
C SER A 45 -5.68 -5.43 -8.50
N PRO A 46 -5.06 -4.37 -9.08
CA PRO A 46 -4.24 -3.44 -8.32
C PRO A 46 -5.08 -2.58 -7.38
N LEU A 47 -4.47 -2.17 -6.27
CA LEU A 47 -5.01 -1.13 -5.38
C LEU A 47 -4.37 0.21 -5.72
N ARG A 48 -5.17 1.11 -6.29
CA ARG A 48 -4.74 2.50 -6.56
C ARG A 48 -4.86 3.35 -5.30
N ALA A 49 -3.88 4.22 -5.08
CA ALA A 49 -3.93 5.22 -4.03
C ALA A 49 -5.06 6.23 -4.29
N THR A 50 -5.78 6.61 -3.23
CA THR A 50 -6.83 7.65 -3.29
C THR A 50 -6.36 8.96 -2.66
N GLN A 51 -5.23 8.95 -1.97
CA GLN A 51 -4.59 10.11 -1.33
C GLN A 51 -3.06 10.02 -1.43
N GLY A 52 -2.37 11.12 -1.12
CA GLY A 52 -0.94 11.24 -1.35
C GLY A 52 -0.65 11.34 -2.85
N ASN A 53 0.27 10.53 -3.35
CA ASN A 53 0.44 10.34 -4.78
C ASN A 53 -0.60 9.34 -5.32
N THR A 54 -1.64 9.86 -5.97
CA THR A 54 -2.74 9.09 -6.58
C THR A 54 -2.35 8.34 -7.86
N GLU A 55 -1.17 8.60 -8.43
CA GLU A 55 -0.62 7.82 -9.53
C GLU A 55 -0.05 6.46 -9.07
N ARG A 56 0.13 6.27 -7.75
CA ARG A 56 0.65 5.02 -7.19
C ARG A 56 -0.41 3.93 -7.22
N ALA A 57 0.03 2.73 -7.58
CA ALA A 57 -0.77 1.51 -7.49
C ALA A 57 0.07 0.38 -6.90
N ALA A 58 -0.51 -0.38 -5.97
CA ALA A 58 0.08 -1.61 -5.48
C ALA A 58 -0.51 -2.82 -6.21
N VAL A 59 0.38 -3.71 -6.66
CA VAL A 59 0.04 -4.98 -7.35
C VAL A 59 0.42 -6.20 -6.52
N SER A 60 1.23 -6.02 -5.48
CA SER A 60 1.64 -7.09 -4.56
C SER A 60 1.69 -6.62 -3.11
N ARG A 61 1.62 -7.56 -2.18
CA ARG A 61 1.66 -7.30 -0.74
C ARG A 61 3.10 -7.19 -0.27
N CYS A 62 3.35 -6.38 0.76
CA CYS A 62 4.57 -6.49 1.55
C CYS A 62 4.56 -7.84 2.28
N GLU A 63 5.61 -8.64 2.08
CA GLU A 63 5.71 -9.99 2.63
C GLU A 63 5.68 -10.00 4.16
N SER A 64 6.38 -9.08 4.83
CA SER A 64 6.34 -9.01 6.30
C SER A 64 4.99 -8.56 6.84
N CYS A 65 4.28 -7.67 6.15
CA CYS A 65 2.90 -7.34 6.55
C CYS A 65 1.96 -8.52 6.35
N ASP A 66 2.18 -9.32 5.30
CA ASP A 66 1.34 -10.49 5.00
C ASP A 66 1.57 -11.62 6.00
N ALA A 67 2.80 -11.79 6.48
CA ALA A 67 3.15 -12.77 7.50
C ALA A 67 2.57 -12.46 8.89
N THR A 68 2.15 -11.21 9.15
CA THR A 68 1.59 -10.76 10.43
C THR A 68 0.07 -10.69 10.45
N GLN A 69 -0.61 -11.21 9.42
CA GLN A 69 -2.06 -11.14 9.24
C GLN A 69 -2.78 -12.42 9.67
#